data_AF-A0A382E4B1-F1
#
_entry.id   AF-A0A382E4B1-F1
#
_cell.length_a   1.000
_cell.length_b   1.000
_cell.length_c   1.000
_cell.angle_alpha   90.00
_cell.angle_beta   90.00
_cell.angle_gamma   90.00
#
_symmetry.space_group_name_H-M   'P 1'
#
loop_
_entity.id
_entity.type
_entity.pdbx_description
1 polymer ?
#
loop_
_entity_poly.entity_id
_entity_poly.type
_entity_poly.pdbx_seq_one_letter_code
_entity_poly.pdbx_strand_id
1 'polypeptide(L)'
;DGHYYWTLRINAEDAFDRDIKMRDLVKVYNGRGAVICAAFPTERLRRGLVHGYESCATYEPIGEPGNSVDRGGCLNQLTPKRSQIKQAHSMGSSAALVQVELWTGEAELVKSAENAKNNKGERMRELEPAE
;
A
#
# COMPACT_ATOMS: atom_id res chain seq x y z
N ASP A 1 13.42 6.05 -12.13
CA ASP A 1 12.64 5.94 -13.39
C ASP A 1 12.20 7.30 -13.96
N GLY A 2 12.32 8.41 -13.23
CA GLY A 2 11.86 9.73 -13.69
C GLY A 2 10.38 9.98 -13.43
N HIS A 3 9.69 9.05 -12.76
CA HIS A 3 8.30 9.18 -12.37
C HIS A 3 8.14 9.98 -11.08
N TYR A 4 7.13 10.84 -11.03
CA TYR A 4 6.82 11.63 -9.85
C TYR A 4 5.82 10.89 -8.97
N TYR A 5 6.35 10.02 -8.11
CA TYR A 5 5.53 9.26 -7.18
C TYR A 5 4.89 10.12 -6.10
N TRP A 6 3.66 9.78 -5.74
CA TRP A 6 2.96 10.39 -4.63
C TRP A 6 3.66 10.14 -3.30
N THR A 7 3.67 11.12 -2.41
CA THR A 7 4.40 11.01 -1.14
C THR A 7 3.53 10.37 -0.05
N LEU A 8 4.04 9.33 0.60
CA LEU A 8 3.48 8.76 1.80
C LEU A 8 4.38 9.09 3.00
N ARG A 9 3.85 9.85 3.96
CA ARG A 9 4.52 10.04 5.25
C ARG A 9 4.30 8.79 6.10
N ILE A 10 5.37 8.27 6.68
CA ILE A 10 5.35 7.11 7.59
C ILE A 10 6.11 7.47 8.86
N ASN A 11 5.64 6.99 10.01
CA ASN A 11 6.41 7.12 11.25
C ASN A 11 7.83 6.55 11.07
N ALA A 12 8.84 7.21 11.65
CA ALA A 12 10.24 6.84 11.44
C ALA A 12 10.60 5.46 12.02
N GLU A 13 10.09 5.11 13.19
CA GLU A 13 10.31 3.78 13.79
C GLU A 13 9.65 2.68 12.95
N ASP A 14 8.42 2.91 12.48
CA ASP A 14 7.74 1.96 11.58
C ASP A 14 8.49 1.72 10.27
N ALA A 15 9.08 2.79 9.73
CA ALA A 15 9.90 2.71 8.53
C ALA A 15 11.19 1.93 8.81
N PHE A 16 11.86 2.22 9.93
CA PHE A 16 13.06 1.51 10.38
C PHE A 16 12.80 0.01 10.57
N ASP A 17 11.73 -0.35 11.27
CA ASP A 17 11.32 -1.75 11.52
C ASP A 17 11.06 -2.54 10.21
N ARG A 18 10.82 -1.83 9.10
CA ARG A 18 10.51 -2.39 7.78
C ARG A 18 11.63 -2.18 6.74
N ASP A 19 12.78 -1.65 7.15
CA ASP A 19 13.89 -1.24 6.27
C ASP A 19 13.48 -0.28 5.14
N ILE A 20 12.53 0.62 5.42
CA ILE A 20 12.05 1.65 4.48
C ILE A 20 12.83 2.94 4.72
N LYS A 21 13.48 3.45 3.68
CA LYS A 21 14.27 4.69 3.70
C LYS A 21 13.54 5.83 2.98
N MET A 22 14.10 7.02 3.14
CA MET A 22 13.62 8.22 2.46
C MET A 22 13.65 8.02 0.94
N ARG A 23 12.51 8.25 0.27
CA ARG A 23 12.27 8.09 -1.17
C ARG A 23 12.25 6.65 -1.69
N ASP A 24 12.30 5.64 -0.82
CA ASP A 24 12.03 4.28 -1.27
C ASP A 24 10.62 4.18 -1.83
N LEU A 25 10.46 3.38 -2.87
CA LEU A 25 9.14 3.08 -3.41
C LEU A 25 8.49 2.01 -2.55
N VAL A 26 7.31 2.32 -2.03
CA VAL A 26 6.55 1.43 -1.16
C VAL A 26 5.19 1.13 -1.77
N LYS A 27 4.74 -0.10 -1.61
CA LYS A 27 3.39 -0.54 -1.93
C LYS A 27 2.52 -0.36 -0.69
N VAL A 28 1.53 0.52 -0.78
CA VAL A 28 0.50 0.75 0.23
C VAL A 28 -0.75 0.01 -0.18
N TYR A 29 -1.21 -0.95 0.62
CA TYR A 29 -2.26 -1.85 0.17
C TYR A 29 -3.19 -2.32 1.29
N ASN A 30 -4.37 -2.78 0.89
CA ASN A 30 -5.29 -3.56 1.72
C ASN A 30 -6.16 -4.45 0.80
N GLY A 31 -7.20 -5.08 1.35
CA GLY A 31 -8.10 -5.94 0.57
C GLY A 31 -8.92 -5.24 -0.53
N ARG A 32 -8.77 -3.92 -0.73
CA ARG A 32 -9.47 -3.15 -1.79
C ARG A 32 -8.58 -2.83 -2.99
N GLY A 33 -7.26 -2.74 -2.79
CA GLY A 33 -6.33 -2.32 -3.82
C GLY A 33 -4.93 -2.06 -3.29
N ALA A 34 -4.08 -1.53 -4.16
CA ALA A 34 -2.69 -1.18 -3.86
C ALA A 34 -2.24 0.05 -4.65
N VAL A 35 -1.42 0.89 -4.03
CA VAL A 35 -0.92 2.15 -4.58
C VAL A 35 0.58 2.26 -4.27
N ILE A 36 1.38 2.69 -5.24
CA ILE A 36 2.81 2.95 -5.05
C ILE A 36 3.00 4.39 -4.61
N CYS A 37 3.80 4.59 -3.57
CA CYS A 37 4.17 5.90 -3.08
C CYS A 37 5.68 5.98 -2.83
N ALA A 38 6.25 7.17 -2.90
CA ALA A 38 7.57 7.45 -2.35
C ALA A 38 7.44 7.65 -0.83
N ALA A 39 8.19 6.86 -0.07
CA ALA A 39 8.19 6.94 1.38
C ALA A 39 8.89 8.21 1.89
N PHE A 40 8.28 8.82 2.90
CA PHE A 40 8.83 9.95 3.64
C PHE A 40 8.79 9.62 5.15
N PRO A 41 9.80 8.91 5.68
CA PRO A 41 9.93 8.68 7.12
C PRO A 41 9.99 9.99 7.88
N THR A 42 9.22 10.11 8.97
CA THR A 42 9.12 11.33 9.75
C THR A 42 8.72 11.07 11.21
N GLU A 43 9.24 11.90 12.12
CA GLU A 43 8.85 11.92 13.55
C GLU A 43 7.52 12.65 13.80
N ARG A 44 6.87 13.17 12.75
CA ARG A 44 5.62 13.94 12.88
C ARG A 44 4.36 13.08 12.98
N LEU A 45 4.50 11.77 12.94
CA LEU A 45 3.41 10.80 13.03
C LEU A 45 3.65 9.91 14.25
N ARG A 46 2.58 9.57 14.99
CA ARG A 46 2.64 8.54 16.02
C ARG A 46 2.91 7.18 15.37
N ARG A 47 3.65 6.31 16.06
CA ARG A 47 3.86 4.91 15.64
C ARG A 47 2.52 4.21 15.35
N GLY A 48 2.51 3.41 14.29
CA GLY A 48 1.35 2.76 13.69
C GLY A 48 0.58 3.62 12.68
N LEU A 49 1.03 4.84 12.36
CA LEU A 49 0.34 5.74 11.42
C LEU A 49 1.14 6.04 10.17
N VAL A 50 0.40 6.13 9.07
CA VAL A 50 0.85 6.68 7.79
C VAL A 50 -0.11 7.80 7.36
N HIS A 51 0.39 8.75 6.59
CA HIS A 51 -0.39 9.85 6.06
C HIS A 51 0.02 10.16 4.62
N GLY A 52 -0.92 10.00 3.70
CA GLY A 52 -0.82 10.52 2.34
C GLY A 52 -2.02 11.42 2.03
N TYR A 53 -1.79 12.44 1.22
CA TYR A 53 -2.89 13.30 0.77
C TYR A 53 -3.77 12.53 -0.22
N GLU A 54 -5.06 12.83 -0.20
CA GLU A 54 -5.98 12.38 -1.24
C GLU A 54 -5.91 13.28 -2.49
N SER A 55 -6.82 13.08 -3.44
CA SER A 55 -6.98 13.94 -4.62
C SER A 55 -5.80 13.95 -5.59
N CYS A 56 -5.08 12.84 -5.71
CA CYS A 56 -4.17 12.66 -6.86
C CYS A 56 -4.97 12.76 -8.17
N ALA A 57 -4.51 13.61 -9.08
CA ALA A 57 -5.14 13.84 -10.38
C ALA A 57 -4.78 12.77 -11.43
N THR A 58 -3.81 11.91 -11.11
CA THR A 58 -3.27 10.91 -12.04
C THR A 58 -3.62 9.52 -11.53
N TYR A 59 -4.46 8.82 -12.30
CA TYR A 59 -4.68 7.39 -12.15
C TYR A 59 -3.88 6.66 -13.22
N GLU A 60 -2.92 5.84 -12.80
CA GLU A 60 -1.98 5.17 -13.69
C GLU A 60 -1.74 3.72 -13.23
N PRO A 61 -2.65 2.79 -13.56
CA PRO A 61 -2.49 1.38 -13.27
C PRO A 61 -1.29 0.80 -14.05
N ILE A 62 -0.46 -0.03 -13.38
CA ILE A 62 0.67 -0.71 -14.04
C ILE A 62 0.20 -1.90 -14.89
N GLY A 63 -0.93 -2.51 -14.53
CA GLY A 63 -1.54 -3.62 -15.26
C GLY A 63 -2.95 -3.28 -15.72
N GLU A 64 -3.88 -4.22 -15.55
CA GLU A 64 -5.28 -4.02 -15.91
C GLU A 64 -5.92 -2.91 -15.05
N PRO A 65 -6.55 -1.88 -15.65
CA PRO A 65 -7.26 -0.84 -14.91
C PRO A 65 -8.33 -1.41 -13.97
N GLY A 66 -8.34 -0.95 -12.73
CA GLY A 66 -9.23 -1.42 -11.66
C GLY A 66 -8.79 -2.72 -10.98
N ASN A 67 -7.87 -3.49 -11.58
CA ASN A 67 -7.44 -4.81 -11.09
C ASN A 67 -5.93 -4.92 -10.85
N SER A 68 -5.20 -3.81 -10.90
CA SER A 68 -3.74 -3.76 -10.70
C SER A 68 -3.31 -2.60 -9.79
N VAL A 69 -2.05 -2.65 -9.36
CA VAL A 69 -1.40 -1.61 -8.56
C VAL A 69 -1.38 -0.29 -9.33
N ASP A 70 -1.77 0.81 -8.67
CA ASP A 70 -1.70 2.16 -9.21
C ASP A 70 -0.35 2.82 -8.86
N ARG A 71 0.37 3.33 -9.87
CA ARG A 71 1.58 4.13 -9.65
C ARG A 71 1.34 5.64 -9.67
N GLY A 72 0.11 6.07 -9.97
CA GLY A 72 -0.27 7.48 -9.97
C GLY A 72 -0.36 8.07 -8.56
N GLY A 73 -0.82 7.30 -7.57
CA GLY A 73 -0.90 7.73 -6.18
C GLY A 73 -2.32 7.94 -5.67
N CYS A 74 -3.33 7.34 -6.30
CA CYS A 74 -4.73 7.43 -5.94
C CYS A 74 -5.03 6.66 -4.64
N LEU A 75 -4.60 7.18 -3.49
CA LEU A 75 -4.81 6.57 -2.17
C LEU A 75 -6.30 6.34 -1.82
N ASN A 76 -7.22 7.07 -2.46
CA ASN A 76 -8.66 6.85 -2.30
C ASN A 76 -9.13 5.45 -2.75
N GLN A 77 -8.35 4.73 -3.53
CA GLN A 77 -8.58 3.30 -3.84
C GLN A 77 -8.58 2.42 -2.56
N LEU A 78 -7.86 2.84 -1.52
CA LEU A 78 -7.71 2.09 -0.27
C LEU A 78 -8.80 2.41 0.76
N THR A 79 -9.57 3.46 0.51
CA THR A 79 -10.58 3.98 1.45
C THR A 79 -11.87 3.15 1.44
N PRO A 80 -12.60 3.10 2.57
CA PRO A 80 -13.82 2.31 2.66
C PRO A 80 -14.95 2.94 1.83
N LYS A 81 -15.63 2.11 1.03
CA LYS A 81 -16.86 2.49 0.29
C LYS A 81 -18.11 2.63 1.18
N ARG A 82 -18.07 2.10 2.41
CA ARG A 82 -19.22 2.14 3.34
C ARG A 82 -19.45 3.55 3.86
N SER A 83 -20.70 3.90 4.12
CA SER A 83 -21.02 5.15 4.80
C SER A 83 -20.50 5.15 6.25
N GLN A 84 -20.20 6.35 6.76
CA GLN A 84 -19.67 6.50 8.13
C GLN A 84 -20.62 5.94 9.20
N ILE A 85 -21.93 6.20 9.05
CA ILE A 85 -22.98 5.78 9.96
C ILE A 85 -24.14 5.12 9.20
N LYS A 86 -24.94 4.30 9.89
CA LYS A 86 -26.09 3.59 9.30
C LYS A 86 -27.21 4.51 8.80
N GLN A 87 -27.37 5.67 9.44
CA GLN A 87 -28.51 6.59 9.23
C GLN A 87 -28.22 7.73 8.24
N ALA A 88 -27.08 7.75 7.56
CA ALA A 88 -26.73 8.81 6.61
C ALA A 88 -25.82 8.31 5.49
N HIS A 89 -25.81 9.04 4.37
CA HIS A 89 -24.91 8.82 3.25
C HIS A 89 -23.77 9.84 3.31
N SER A 90 -22.62 9.43 3.85
CA SER A 90 -21.41 10.26 3.95
C SER A 90 -20.15 9.42 3.76
N MET A 91 -19.10 10.02 3.20
CA MET A 91 -17.83 9.36 2.88
C MET A 91 -16.97 9.15 4.13
N GLY A 92 -16.34 7.99 4.28
CA GLY A 92 -15.39 7.69 5.36
C GLY A 92 -13.93 7.66 4.90
N SER A 93 -13.51 8.60 4.05
CA SER A 93 -12.22 8.55 3.34
C SER A 93 -10.99 8.77 4.22
N SER A 94 -11.13 9.47 5.35
CA SER A 94 -9.99 9.82 6.23
C SER A 94 -9.43 8.66 7.05
N ALA A 95 -10.11 7.50 7.07
CA ALA A 95 -9.72 6.36 7.89
C ALA A 95 -9.71 5.06 7.07
N ALA A 96 -8.51 4.56 6.80
CA ALA A 96 -8.28 3.26 6.18
C ALA A 96 -7.16 2.51 6.89
N LEU A 97 -7.37 1.21 7.13
CA LEU A 97 -6.30 0.31 7.54
C LEU A 97 -5.59 -0.20 6.30
N VAL A 98 -4.26 -0.10 6.32
CA VAL A 98 -3.37 -0.48 5.22
C VAL A 98 -2.12 -1.16 5.78
N GLN A 99 -1.44 -1.91 4.94
CA GLN A 99 -0.06 -2.34 5.14
C GLN A 99 0.84 -1.59 4.18
N VAL A 100 2.11 -1.42 4.56
CA VAL A 100 3.16 -0.80 3.76
C VAL A 100 4.36 -1.73 3.70
N GLU A 101 4.85 -2.00 2.50
CA GLU A 101 6.07 -2.77 2.25
C GLU A 101 6.89 -2.15 1.11
N LEU A 102 8.19 -2.46 1.05
CA LEU A 102 9.02 -2.10 -0.10
C LEU A 102 8.44 -2.69 -1.38
N TRP A 103 8.38 -1.88 -2.43
CA TRP A 103 7.84 -2.32 -3.72
C TRP A 103 8.90 -3.10 -4.51
N THR A 104 8.54 -4.31 -4.95
CA THR A 104 9.42 -5.23 -5.70
C THR A 104 9.35 -5.07 -7.22
N GLY A 105 8.51 -4.17 -7.73
CA GLY A 105 8.24 -4.03 -9.17
C GLY A 105 6.98 -4.77 -9.65
N GLU A 106 6.33 -5.54 -8.78
CA GLU A 106 5.13 -6.32 -9.11
C GLU A 106 3.89 -5.42 -9.30
N ALA A 107 3.09 -5.74 -10.32
CA ALA A 107 1.84 -5.05 -10.66
C ALA A 107 0.59 -5.69 -10.03
N GLU A 108 0.73 -6.88 -9.44
CA GLU A 108 -0.36 -7.68 -8.91
C GLU A 108 -0.88 -7.12 -7.58
N LEU A 109 -2.20 -7.11 -7.43
CA LEU A 109 -2.82 -6.86 -6.13
C LEU A 109 -2.56 -8.05 -5.20
N VAL A 110 -2.40 -7.77 -3.90
CA VAL A 110 -2.34 -8.84 -2.91
C VAL A 110 -3.70 -9.53 -2.88
N LYS A 111 -3.78 -10.71 -3.50
CA LYS A 111 -4.95 -11.58 -3.40
C LYS A 111 -5.18 -11.88 -1.92
N SER A 112 -6.45 -11.92 -1.50
CA SER A 112 -6.91 -12.15 -0.12
C SER A 112 -6.06 -13.19 0.65
N ALA A 113 -6.06 -13.11 1.99
CA ALA A 113 -5.20 -13.86 2.91
C ALA A 113 -5.06 -15.38 2.68
N GLU A 114 -5.92 -15.99 1.86
CA GLU A 114 -5.79 -17.36 1.36
C GLU A 114 -4.56 -17.57 0.48
N ASN A 115 -4.21 -16.63 -0.41
CA ASN A 115 -3.04 -16.77 -1.30
C ASN A 115 -1.71 -16.41 -0.64
N ALA A 116 -1.71 -15.57 0.40
CA ALA A 116 -0.51 -15.30 1.20
C ALA A 116 0.00 -16.56 1.94
N LYS A 117 -0.92 -17.49 2.30
CA LYS A 117 -0.54 -18.80 2.84
C LYS A 117 0.10 -19.69 1.78
N ASN A 118 -0.39 -19.66 0.55
CA ASN A 118 0.15 -20.45 -0.57
C ASN A 118 1.56 -19.97 -0.96
N ASN A 119 1.77 -18.65 -1.11
CA ASN A 119 3.10 -18.09 -1.41
C ASN A 119 4.12 -18.34 -0.28
N LYS A 120 3.69 -18.35 0.98
CA LYS A 120 4.57 -18.68 2.11
C LYS A 120 4.96 -20.17 2.11
N GLY A 121 4.04 -21.05 1.72
CA GLY A 121 4.30 -22.48 1.54
C GLY A 121 5.17 -22.80 0.32
N GLU A 122 5.12 -21.98 -0.74
CA GLU A 122 6.04 -22.09 -1.89
C GLU A 122 7.44 -21.58 -1.54
N ARG A 123 7.58 -20.41 -0.92
CA ARG A 123 8.89 -19.92 -0.42
C ARG A 123 9.53 -20.82 0.62
N MET A 124 8.75 -21.49 1.47
CA MET A 124 9.31 -22.48 2.42
C MET A 124 9.81 -23.74 1.72
N ARG A 125 9.14 -24.18 0.64
CA ARG A 125 9.59 -25.33 -0.17
C ARG A 125 10.86 -25.04 -0.98
N GLU A 126 11.04 -23.80 -1.43
CA GLU A 126 12.29 -23.36 -2.11
C GLU A 126 13.49 -23.24 -1.16
N LEU A 127 13.24 -23.17 0.16
CA LEU A 127 14.27 -23.09 1.20
C LEU A 127 14.61 -24.46 1.82
N GLU A 128 13.92 -25.53 1.43
CA GLU A 128 14.32 -26.88 1.82
C GLU A 128 15.56 -27.27 1.01
N PRO A 129 16.64 -27.74 1.65
CA PRO A 129 17.83 -28.17 0.92
C PRO A 129 17.44 -29.35 0.02
N ALA A 130 17.79 -29.26 -1.26
CA ALA A 130 17.67 -30.38 -2.18
C ALA A 130 18.56 -31.53 -1.65
N GLU A 131 17.93 -32.65 -1.29
CA GLU A 131 18.65 -33.92 -1.06
C GLU A 131 19.40 -34.38 -2.31
#